data_AF-A0A1M6DV98-F1
#
_entry.id   AF-A0A1M6DV98-F1
#
_cell.length_a   1.000
_cell.length_b   1.000
_cell.length_c   1.000
_cell.angle_alpha   90.00
_cell.angle_beta   90.00
_cell.angle_gamma   90.00
#
_symmetry.space_group_name_H-M   'P 1'
#
loop_
_entity.id
_entity.type
_entity.pdbx_description
1 polymer ?
#
loop_
_entity_poly.entity_id
_entity_poly.type
_entity_poly.pdbx_seq_one_letter_code
_entity_poly.pdbx_strand_id
1 'polypeptide(L)'
;MLDTGFHQEKILCRLEQARQLRRRLLLLFIACALLALAGCDSVARHKVLTTVFDGVPELPQPERLCDEYYEQRQAYEASGKILNEKGEVVNDDRSSHKPYAEKACNDCHSSNKDVNDGLIAPKRELCGVCHTNFITGLNVHGPVAVGDCLACHLPHSSNHKALLKEDPDTICATCHQEDRLAAAMHDRFVTKEISCGECHDPHSGDARYFLK
;
A
#
# COMPACT_ATOMS: atom_id res chain seq x y z
N MET A 1 -58.54 12.92 58.47
CA MET A 1 -57.73 11.71 58.20
C MET A 1 -57.95 11.21 56.76
N LEU A 2 -57.95 12.10 55.75
CA LEU A 2 -58.33 11.79 54.36
C LEU A 2 -57.49 12.59 53.34
N ASP A 3 -56.16 12.60 53.45
CA ASP A 3 -55.30 13.34 52.49
C ASP A 3 -54.13 12.49 51.91
N THR A 4 -54.03 11.21 52.31
CA THR A 4 -52.99 10.31 51.79
C THR A 4 -53.40 9.57 50.51
N GLY A 5 -54.69 9.43 50.21
CA GLY A 5 -55.19 8.71 49.03
C GLY A 5 -54.98 9.47 47.71
N PHE A 6 -55.18 10.79 47.71
CA PHE A 6 -55.06 11.62 46.51
C PHE A 6 -53.61 11.76 46.01
N HIS A 7 -52.64 11.60 46.91
CA HIS A 7 -51.23 11.58 46.57
C HIS A 7 -50.81 10.25 45.91
N GLN A 8 -51.35 9.11 46.35
CA GLN A 8 -51.02 7.80 45.76
C GLN A 8 -51.57 7.63 44.33
N GLU A 9 -52.79 8.09 44.04
CA GLU A 9 -53.36 8.01 42.68
C GLU A 9 -52.59 8.86 41.66
N LYS A 10 -52.12 10.05 42.06
CA LYS A 10 -51.29 10.91 41.19
C LYS A 10 -49.95 10.26 40.86
N ILE A 11 -49.34 9.56 41.80
CA ILE A 11 -48.06 8.85 41.59
C ILE A 11 -48.27 7.67 40.64
N LEU A 12 -49.34 6.87 40.82
CA LEU A 12 -49.66 5.75 39.93
C LEU A 12 -49.95 6.20 38.50
N CYS A 13 -50.72 7.28 38.32
CA CYS A 13 -51.02 7.83 37.00
C CYS A 13 -49.75 8.30 36.26
N ARG A 14 -48.82 8.97 36.96
CA ARG A 14 -47.53 9.39 36.38
C ARG A 14 -46.63 8.20 36.01
N LEU A 15 -46.65 7.13 36.80
CA LEU A 15 -45.92 5.90 36.48
C LEU A 15 -46.51 5.18 35.25
N GLU A 16 -47.84 5.14 35.12
CA GLU A 16 -48.54 4.56 33.97
C GLU A 16 -48.26 5.35 32.68
N GLN A 17 -48.32 6.68 32.75
CA GLN A 17 -47.97 7.57 31.64
C GLN A 17 -46.50 7.43 31.23
N ALA A 18 -45.58 7.33 32.20
CA ALA A 18 -44.17 7.10 31.92
C ALA A 18 -43.91 5.73 31.28
N ARG A 19 -44.64 4.67 31.69
CA ARG A 19 -44.58 3.34 31.05
C ARG A 19 -45.14 3.37 29.62
N GLN A 20 -46.26 4.05 29.39
CA GLN A 20 -46.83 4.22 28.05
C GLN A 20 -45.89 4.99 27.12
N LEU A 21 -45.28 6.08 27.61
CA LEU A 21 -44.31 6.86 26.84
C LEU A 21 -43.05 6.02 26.52
N ARG A 22 -42.51 5.28 27.49
CA ARG A 22 -41.37 4.36 27.25
C ARG A 22 -41.71 3.26 26.25
N ARG A 23 -42.91 2.66 26.32
CA ARG A 23 -43.38 1.67 25.32
C ARG A 23 -43.49 2.28 23.93
N ARG A 24 -44.05 3.49 23.80
CA ARG A 24 -44.14 4.19 22.50
C ARG A 24 -42.76 4.53 21.94
N LEU A 25 -41.84 5.01 22.76
CA LEU A 25 -40.47 5.29 22.37
C LEU A 25 -39.72 4.00 21.98
N LEU A 26 -39.91 2.91 22.70
CA LEU A 26 -39.33 1.60 22.37
C LEU A 26 -39.85 1.08 21.02
N LEU A 27 -41.16 1.17 20.77
CA LEU A 27 -41.77 0.75 19.51
C LEU A 27 -41.28 1.61 18.33
N LEU A 28 -41.13 2.92 18.51
CA LEU A 28 -40.55 3.82 17.51
C LEU A 28 -39.09 3.46 17.22
N PHE A 29 -38.29 3.18 18.26
CA PHE A 29 -36.89 2.79 18.10
C PHE A 29 -36.75 1.46 17.35
N ILE A 30 -37.58 0.46 17.66
CA ILE A 30 -37.62 -0.83 16.95
C ILE A 30 -38.02 -0.62 15.48
N ALA A 31 -39.03 0.22 15.20
CA ALA A 31 -39.45 0.52 13.83
C ALA A 31 -38.33 1.22 13.03
N CYS A 32 -37.64 2.20 13.62
CA CYS A 32 -36.49 2.86 13.00
C CYS A 32 -35.31 1.89 12.79
N ALA A 33 -35.04 0.99 13.73
CA ALA A 33 -33.99 -0.02 13.60
C ALA A 33 -34.30 -1.03 12.49
N LEU A 34 -35.55 -1.49 12.37
CA LEU A 34 -35.97 -2.38 11.28
C LEU A 34 -35.88 -1.69 9.91
N LEU A 35 -36.24 -0.40 9.82
CA LEU A 35 -36.06 0.40 8.60
C LEU A 35 -34.57 0.58 8.23
N ALA A 36 -33.70 0.81 9.22
CA ALA A 36 -32.26 0.93 8.99
C ALA A 36 -31.63 -0.40 8.54
N LEU A 37 -32.04 -1.52 9.13
CA LEU A 37 -31.54 -2.86 8.78
C LEU A 37 -32.00 -3.32 7.39
N ALA A 38 -33.22 -2.95 6.97
CA ALA A 38 -33.71 -3.23 5.62
C ALA A 38 -32.98 -2.42 4.52
N GLY A 39 -32.21 -1.39 4.89
CA GLY A 39 -31.48 -0.53 3.95
C GLY A 39 -30.08 -1.02 3.54
N CYS A 40 -29.60 -2.13 4.10
CA CYS A 40 -28.21 -2.59 3.87
C CYS A 40 -28.03 -3.48 2.63
N ASP A 41 -29.08 -4.10 2.09
CA ASP A 41 -29.00 -4.94 0.89
C ASP A 41 -29.45 -4.17 -0.36
N SER A 42 -28.52 -3.93 -1.30
CA SER A 42 -28.77 -3.12 -2.50
C SER A 42 -29.83 -3.73 -3.41
N VAL A 43 -29.92 -5.06 -3.46
CA VAL A 43 -30.87 -5.81 -4.29
C VAL A 43 -32.28 -5.74 -3.69
N ALA A 44 -32.43 -5.99 -2.38
CA ALA A 44 -33.70 -5.85 -1.68
C ALA A 44 -34.22 -4.41 -1.75
N ARG A 45 -33.33 -3.42 -1.58
CA ARG A 45 -33.68 -2.00 -1.72
C ARG A 45 -34.19 -1.69 -3.12
N HIS A 46 -33.51 -2.17 -4.16
CA HIS A 46 -33.97 -1.98 -5.54
C HIS A 46 -35.35 -2.61 -5.77
N LYS A 47 -35.59 -3.82 -5.27
CA LYS A 47 -36.87 -4.51 -5.41
C LYS A 47 -38.01 -3.75 -4.73
N VAL A 48 -37.76 -3.16 -3.55
CA VAL A 48 -38.74 -2.29 -2.87
C VAL A 48 -38.96 -1.00 -3.66
N LEU A 49 -37.88 -0.36 -4.13
CA LEU A 49 -37.99 0.87 -4.90
C LEU A 49 -38.78 0.67 -6.20
N THR A 50 -38.61 -0.45 -6.91
CA THR A 50 -39.39 -0.77 -8.11
C THR A 50 -40.87 -1.01 -7.84
N THR A 51 -41.25 -1.36 -6.61
CA THR A 51 -42.67 -1.51 -6.25
C THR A 51 -43.34 -0.21 -5.86
N VAL A 52 -42.57 0.82 -5.49
CA VAL A 52 -43.07 2.09 -4.96
C VAL A 52 -42.93 3.22 -5.98
N PHE A 53 -41.89 3.18 -6.81
CA PHE A 53 -41.57 4.22 -7.78
C PHE A 53 -41.63 3.66 -9.20
N ASP A 54 -42.57 4.17 -9.99
CA ASP A 54 -42.65 3.90 -11.42
C ASP A 54 -41.53 4.67 -12.14
N GLY A 55 -40.54 3.94 -12.66
CA GLY A 55 -39.38 4.52 -13.37
C GLY A 55 -38.01 4.18 -12.80
N VAL A 56 -37.92 3.25 -11.84
CA VAL A 56 -36.62 2.71 -11.41
C VAL A 56 -36.01 1.89 -12.55
N PRO A 57 -34.78 2.21 -13.03
CA PRO A 57 -34.12 1.46 -14.10
C PRO A 57 -33.99 -0.02 -13.77
N GLU A 58 -34.08 -0.90 -14.77
CA GLU A 58 -33.84 -2.33 -14.56
C GLU A 58 -32.36 -2.59 -14.22
N LEU A 59 -32.11 -3.51 -13.29
CA LEU A 59 -30.76 -3.99 -13.03
C LEU A 59 -30.20 -4.61 -14.31
N PRO A 60 -28.96 -4.25 -14.70
CA PRO A 60 -28.32 -4.92 -15.82
C PRO A 60 -28.21 -6.41 -15.54
N GLN A 61 -28.32 -7.21 -16.59
CA GLN A 61 -28.20 -8.66 -16.45
C GLN A 61 -26.81 -9.00 -15.90
N PRO A 62 -26.69 -9.89 -14.89
CA PRO A 62 -25.43 -10.22 -14.23
C PRO A 62 -24.32 -10.63 -15.20
N GLU A 63 -24.69 -11.31 -16.29
CA GLU A 63 -23.78 -11.76 -17.33
C GLU A 63 -23.16 -10.56 -18.06
N ARG A 64 -23.97 -9.57 -18.42
CA ARG A 64 -23.51 -8.34 -19.09
C ARG A 64 -22.58 -7.51 -18.21
N LEU A 65 -22.85 -7.46 -16.90
CA LEU A 65 -21.96 -6.81 -15.93
C LEU A 65 -20.61 -7.51 -15.85
N CYS A 66 -20.61 -8.84 -15.84
CA CYS A 66 -19.37 -9.63 -15.83
C CYS A 66 -18.59 -9.45 -17.13
N ASP A 67 -19.26 -9.45 -18.28
CA ASP A 67 -18.65 -9.27 -19.59
C ASP A 67 -18.07 -7.85 -19.73
N GLU A 68 -18.83 -6.82 -19.40
CA GLU A 68 -18.35 -5.42 -19.39
C GLU A 68 -17.17 -5.24 -18.45
N TYR A 69 -17.21 -5.81 -17.24
CA TYR A 69 -16.10 -5.78 -16.30
C TYR A 69 -14.86 -6.51 -16.86
N TYR A 70 -15.05 -7.66 -17.51
CA TYR A 70 -13.96 -8.45 -18.07
C TYR A 70 -13.32 -7.76 -19.28
N GLU A 71 -14.12 -7.19 -20.18
CA GLU A 71 -13.65 -6.39 -21.32
C GLU A 71 -12.92 -5.13 -20.87
N GLN A 72 -13.46 -4.41 -19.88
CA GLN A 72 -12.84 -3.21 -19.33
C GLN A 72 -11.51 -3.54 -18.65
N ARG A 73 -11.45 -4.68 -17.94
CA ARG A 73 -10.21 -5.19 -17.32
C ARG A 73 -9.19 -5.63 -18.36
N GLN A 74 -9.59 -6.31 -19.43
CA GLN A 74 -8.68 -6.66 -20.53
C GLN A 74 -8.15 -5.42 -21.25
N ALA A 75 -8.99 -4.44 -21.55
CA ALA A 75 -8.59 -3.18 -22.17
C ALA A 75 -7.62 -2.39 -21.26
N TYR A 76 -7.83 -2.45 -19.95
CA TYR A 76 -6.96 -1.85 -18.94
C TYR A 76 -5.61 -2.57 -18.82
N GLU A 77 -5.60 -3.90 -18.72
CA GLU A 77 -4.38 -4.72 -18.73
C GLU A 77 -3.59 -4.52 -20.04
N ALA A 78 -4.28 -4.42 -21.17
CA ALA A 78 -3.68 -4.11 -22.47
C ALA A 78 -3.13 -2.67 -22.56
N SER A 79 -3.58 -1.75 -21.70
CA SER A 79 -3.13 -0.36 -21.67
C SER A 79 -1.81 -0.15 -20.92
N GLY A 80 -1.33 -1.14 -20.17
CA GLY A 80 -0.06 -1.09 -19.43
C GLY A 80 -0.02 -0.06 -18.28
N LYS A 81 -1.16 0.55 -17.94
CA LYS A 81 -1.28 1.55 -16.86
C LYS A 81 -1.67 0.86 -15.57
N ILE A 82 -0.94 1.10 -14.48
CA ILE A 82 -1.33 0.63 -13.15
C ILE A 82 -2.05 1.75 -12.42
N LEU A 83 -3.10 1.43 -11.67
CA LEU A 83 -3.83 2.35 -10.83
C LEU A 83 -3.46 2.03 -9.41
N ASN A 84 -3.05 3.04 -8.64
CA ASN A 84 -2.92 2.87 -7.20
C ASN A 84 -4.31 2.71 -6.54
N GLU A 85 -4.33 2.48 -5.24
CA GLU A 85 -5.57 2.34 -4.44
C GLU A 85 -6.51 3.57 -4.54
N LYS A 86 -6.01 4.69 -5.07
CA LYS A 86 -6.73 5.96 -5.27
C LYS A 86 -7.15 6.19 -6.74
N GLY A 87 -6.88 5.26 -7.65
CA GLY A 87 -7.28 5.38 -9.05
C GLY A 87 -6.40 6.32 -9.88
N GLU A 88 -5.15 6.56 -9.48
CA GLU A 88 -4.20 7.38 -10.23
C GLU A 88 -3.35 6.49 -11.15
N VAL A 89 -3.16 6.89 -12.41
CA VAL A 89 -2.26 6.21 -13.35
C VAL A 89 -0.83 6.33 -12.85
N VAL A 90 -0.31 5.26 -12.27
CA VAL A 90 1.09 5.05 -11.95
C VAL A 90 1.72 4.19 -13.04
N ASN A 91 2.93 4.55 -13.47
CA ASN A 91 3.72 3.70 -14.34
C ASN A 91 4.08 2.43 -13.57
N ASP A 92 4.04 1.26 -14.23
CA ASP A 92 4.57 0.01 -13.66
C ASP A 92 6.10 0.07 -13.64
N ASP A 93 6.65 0.89 -12.75
CA ASP A 93 8.09 1.07 -12.57
C ASP A 93 8.72 -0.08 -11.75
N ARG A 94 8.00 -1.21 -11.59
CA ARG A 94 8.50 -2.38 -10.85
C ARG A 94 9.73 -2.95 -11.53
N SER A 95 10.89 -2.57 -11.02
CA SER A 95 12.18 -3.09 -11.44
C SER A 95 12.24 -4.57 -11.07
N SER A 96 12.34 -5.43 -12.08
CA SER A 96 12.55 -6.86 -11.88
C SER A 96 13.96 -7.23 -12.31
N HIS A 97 14.64 -8.01 -11.48
CA HIS A 97 15.98 -8.48 -11.79
C HIS A 97 15.89 -9.47 -12.95
N LYS A 98 16.74 -9.33 -13.97
CA LYS A 98 16.62 -10.12 -15.20
C LYS A 98 16.55 -11.64 -14.94
N PRO A 99 17.45 -12.26 -14.15
CA PRO A 99 17.34 -13.68 -13.82
C PRO A 99 16.02 -14.06 -13.14
N TYR A 100 15.46 -13.17 -12.32
CA TYR A 100 14.16 -13.39 -11.68
C TYR A 100 13.00 -13.32 -12.69
N ALA A 101 13.01 -12.31 -13.57
CA ALA A 101 12.01 -12.18 -14.63
C ALA A 101 12.03 -13.37 -15.60
N GLU A 102 13.21 -13.93 -15.86
CA GLU A 102 13.43 -15.11 -16.70
C GLU A 102 13.21 -16.44 -15.96
N LYS A 103 12.88 -16.39 -14.67
CA LYS A 103 12.68 -17.57 -13.79
C LYS A 103 13.92 -18.48 -13.70
N ALA A 104 15.11 -17.91 -13.86
CA ALA A 104 16.38 -18.61 -13.72
C ALA A 104 16.80 -18.74 -12.25
N CYS A 105 15.94 -19.34 -11.43
CA CYS A 105 16.12 -19.40 -9.96
C CYS A 105 17.43 -20.08 -9.54
N ASN A 106 17.87 -21.08 -10.32
CA ASN A 106 19.05 -21.89 -10.03
C ASN A 106 20.37 -21.15 -10.31
N ASP A 107 20.32 -19.98 -10.94
CA ASP A 107 21.50 -19.12 -11.14
C ASP A 107 21.92 -18.43 -9.83
N CYS A 108 21.04 -18.45 -8.82
CA CYS A 108 21.33 -17.91 -7.49
C CYS A 108 21.10 -18.95 -6.39
N HIS A 109 20.07 -19.79 -6.51
CA HIS A 109 19.69 -20.76 -5.50
C HIS A 109 20.21 -22.17 -5.77
N SER A 110 20.64 -22.87 -4.73
CA SER A 110 20.97 -24.30 -4.75
C SER A 110 19.88 -25.12 -4.08
N SER A 111 19.71 -26.37 -4.53
CA SER A 111 18.76 -27.31 -3.89
C SER A 111 19.23 -27.74 -2.49
N ASN A 112 20.54 -27.71 -2.23
CA ASN A 112 21.10 -27.99 -0.92
C ASN A 112 21.03 -26.74 -0.04
N LYS A 113 20.19 -26.76 0.99
CA LYS A 113 20.00 -25.65 1.93
C LYS A 113 21.06 -25.56 3.02
N ASP A 114 21.82 -26.63 3.24
CA ASP A 114 22.84 -26.70 4.29
C ASP A 114 24.14 -25.99 3.88
N VAL A 115 24.27 -25.64 2.60
CA VAL A 115 25.44 -24.95 2.03
C VAL A 115 25.01 -23.54 1.60
N ASN A 116 25.73 -22.52 2.09
CA ASN A 116 25.50 -21.11 1.75
C ASN A 116 24.02 -20.66 1.88
N ASP A 117 23.27 -21.24 2.83
CA ASP A 117 21.84 -20.99 3.03
C ASP A 117 20.96 -21.25 1.78
N GLY A 118 21.36 -22.22 0.94
CA GLY A 118 20.64 -22.52 -0.29
C GLY A 118 20.98 -21.59 -1.45
N LEU A 119 22.19 -21.04 -1.47
CA LEU A 119 22.73 -20.22 -2.55
C LEU A 119 23.91 -20.91 -3.25
N ILE A 120 24.11 -20.62 -4.54
CA ILE A 120 25.22 -21.21 -5.31
C ILE A 120 26.60 -20.69 -4.89
N ALA A 121 26.65 -19.57 -4.16
CA ALA A 121 27.84 -18.95 -3.61
C ALA A 121 27.49 -18.24 -2.28
N PRO A 122 28.48 -17.94 -1.42
CA PRO A 122 28.25 -17.17 -0.21
C PRO A 122 27.54 -15.84 -0.52
N LYS A 123 26.60 -15.44 0.33
CA LYS A 123 25.73 -14.27 0.12
C LYS A 123 26.46 -12.99 -0.32
N ARG A 124 27.65 -12.72 0.24
CA ARG A 124 28.47 -11.53 -0.06
C ARG A 124 29.20 -11.59 -1.40
N GLU A 125 29.38 -12.78 -1.95
CA GLU A 125 30.10 -13.03 -3.20
C GLU A 125 29.13 -13.33 -4.35
N LEU A 126 27.89 -13.74 -4.04
CA LEU A 126 26.89 -14.19 -5.00
C LEU A 126 26.64 -13.20 -6.12
N CYS A 127 26.45 -11.92 -5.79
CA CYS A 127 26.22 -10.87 -6.80
C CYS A 127 27.42 -10.71 -7.75
N GLY A 128 28.63 -10.88 -7.20
CA GLY A 128 29.90 -10.76 -7.91
C GLY A 128 30.19 -11.88 -8.90
N VAL A 129 29.43 -12.99 -8.84
CA VAL A 129 29.51 -14.08 -9.84
C VAL A 129 29.20 -13.54 -11.24
N CYS A 130 28.28 -12.57 -11.35
CA CYS A 130 27.86 -11.97 -12.62
C CYS A 130 28.16 -10.47 -12.72
N HIS A 131 27.93 -9.71 -11.65
CA HIS A 131 28.23 -8.28 -11.63
C HIS A 131 29.67 -8.08 -11.22
N THR A 132 30.61 -7.94 -12.15
CA THR A 132 32.04 -7.77 -11.84
C THR A 132 32.52 -6.33 -11.91
N ASN A 133 31.74 -5.45 -12.56
CA ASN A 133 32.14 -4.08 -12.91
C ASN A 133 31.36 -3.02 -12.11
N PHE A 134 31.14 -3.24 -10.82
CA PHE A 134 30.39 -2.32 -9.94
C PHE A 134 31.29 -1.42 -9.09
N ILE A 135 32.60 -1.72 -9.03
CA ILE A 135 33.61 -0.86 -8.42
C ILE A 135 34.47 -0.30 -9.56
N THR A 136 34.43 1.01 -9.73
CA THR A 136 35.12 1.75 -10.79
C THR A 136 36.14 2.74 -10.25
N GLY A 137 36.01 3.16 -8.99
CA GLY A 137 36.89 4.16 -8.38
C GLY A 137 37.72 3.66 -7.19
N LEU A 138 38.74 4.44 -6.82
CA LEU A 138 39.65 4.12 -5.70
C LEU A 138 38.94 4.06 -4.34
N ASN A 139 37.93 4.90 -4.11
CA ASN A 139 37.18 4.94 -2.86
C ASN A 139 35.91 4.10 -3.04
N VAL A 140 35.76 3.04 -2.24
CA VAL A 140 34.59 2.16 -2.27
C VAL A 140 33.67 2.49 -1.11
N HIS A 141 32.36 2.53 -1.39
CA HIS A 141 31.36 2.77 -0.37
C HIS A 141 31.29 1.58 0.62
N GLY A 142 31.16 1.88 1.92
CA GLY A 142 31.29 0.89 3.01
C GLY A 142 30.48 -0.41 2.82
N PRO A 143 29.16 -0.34 2.55
CA PRO A 143 28.34 -1.54 2.30
C PRO A 143 28.83 -2.36 1.10
N VAL A 144 29.31 -1.70 0.05
CA VAL A 144 29.83 -2.36 -1.15
C VAL A 144 31.18 -3.02 -0.87
N ALA A 145 32.05 -2.36 -0.11
CA ALA A 145 33.36 -2.89 0.25
C ALA A 145 33.28 -4.20 1.05
N VAL A 146 32.18 -4.43 1.77
CA VAL A 146 31.93 -5.65 2.54
C VAL A 146 30.98 -6.64 1.84
N GLY A 147 30.57 -6.36 0.60
CA GLY A 147 29.66 -7.20 -0.18
C GLY A 147 28.22 -7.23 0.34
N ASP A 148 27.77 -6.21 1.09
CA ASP A 148 26.39 -6.12 1.58
C ASP A 148 25.47 -5.45 0.57
N CYS A 149 25.38 -6.02 -0.63
CA CYS A 149 24.56 -5.52 -1.73
C CYS A 149 23.08 -5.40 -1.33
N LEU A 150 22.63 -6.31 -0.47
CA LEU A 150 21.26 -6.37 0.02
C LEU A 150 20.98 -5.32 1.09
N ALA A 151 21.93 -4.49 1.51
CA ALA A 151 21.63 -3.29 2.28
C ALA A 151 20.68 -2.38 1.48
N CYS A 152 20.98 -2.21 0.18
CA CYS A 152 20.29 -1.28 -0.70
C CYS A 152 19.38 -1.95 -1.74
N HIS A 153 19.75 -3.12 -2.26
CA HIS A 153 19.04 -3.77 -3.37
C HIS A 153 18.16 -4.96 -2.95
N LEU A 154 17.12 -5.23 -3.73
CA LEU A 154 16.25 -6.41 -3.68
C LEU A 154 16.58 -7.36 -4.85
N PRO A 155 17.00 -8.61 -4.61
CA PRO A 155 17.56 -9.46 -5.67
C PRO A 155 16.51 -10.02 -6.65
N HIS A 156 15.22 -9.89 -6.36
CA HIS A 156 14.12 -10.41 -7.17
C HIS A 156 13.42 -9.29 -7.93
N SER A 157 12.72 -8.43 -7.20
CA SER A 157 12.02 -7.28 -7.74
C SER A 157 11.90 -6.18 -6.68
N SER A 158 11.69 -4.96 -7.15
CA SER A 158 11.38 -3.79 -6.34
C SER A 158 10.36 -2.91 -7.06
N ASN A 159 9.64 -2.08 -6.30
CA ASN A 159 8.86 -0.98 -6.84
C ASN A 159 9.73 0.21 -7.26
N HIS A 160 11.02 0.23 -6.90
CA HIS A 160 11.95 1.29 -7.27
C HIS A 160 12.95 0.82 -8.33
N LYS A 161 13.43 1.77 -9.14
CA LYS A 161 14.42 1.52 -10.20
C LYS A 161 15.69 0.88 -9.66
N ALA A 162 16.39 0.14 -10.52
CA ALA A 162 17.63 -0.57 -10.17
C ALA A 162 17.49 -1.47 -8.92
N LEU A 163 16.29 -1.99 -8.68
CA LEU A 163 16.00 -2.88 -7.56
C LEU A 163 16.21 -2.28 -6.17
N LEU A 164 16.20 -0.96 -6.01
CA LEU A 164 16.41 -0.33 -4.70
C LEU A 164 15.27 -0.66 -3.74
N LYS A 165 15.55 -0.86 -2.46
CA LYS A 165 14.49 -1.10 -1.45
C LYS A 165 13.54 0.07 -1.27
N GLU A 166 14.07 1.28 -1.43
CA GLU A 166 13.39 2.56 -1.24
C GLU A 166 13.90 3.56 -2.28
N ASP A 167 13.33 4.75 -2.29
CA ASP A 167 13.82 5.84 -3.14
C ASP A 167 15.26 6.23 -2.77
N PRO A 168 16.08 6.66 -3.77
CA PRO A 168 17.50 6.93 -3.59
C PRO A 168 17.84 7.87 -2.43
N ASP A 169 17.04 8.90 -2.18
CA ASP A 169 17.34 9.86 -1.11
C ASP A 169 17.01 9.30 0.27
N THR A 170 15.89 8.57 0.39
CA THR A 170 15.46 7.94 1.63
C THR A 170 16.44 6.86 2.07
N ILE A 171 16.89 6.01 1.14
CA ILE A 171 17.82 4.92 1.46
C ILE A 171 19.18 5.44 1.94
N CYS A 172 19.64 6.57 1.39
CA CYS A 172 20.86 7.23 1.85
C CYS A 172 20.68 7.81 3.26
N ALA A 173 19.52 8.41 3.55
CA ALA A 173 19.20 8.99 4.85
C ALA A 173 19.04 7.95 5.97
N THR A 174 18.78 6.67 5.65
CA THR A 174 18.72 5.59 6.64
C THR A 174 19.99 5.50 7.48
N CYS A 175 21.16 5.67 6.86
CA CYS A 175 22.45 5.63 7.54
C CYS A 175 23.08 7.02 7.73
N HIS A 176 22.98 7.90 6.73
CA HIS A 176 23.62 9.21 6.75
C HIS A 176 22.66 10.29 7.27
N GLN A 177 22.43 10.28 8.58
CA GLN A 177 21.47 11.15 9.29
C GLN A 177 22.08 12.47 9.77
N GLU A 178 23.41 12.54 9.87
CA GLU A 178 24.13 13.73 10.32
C GLU A 178 24.16 14.82 9.25
N ASP A 179 24.18 16.09 9.69
CA ASP A 179 24.43 17.24 8.83
C ASP A 179 25.79 17.04 8.16
N ARG A 180 25.75 16.54 6.93
CA ARG A 180 26.96 16.20 6.18
C ARG A 180 27.80 17.46 6.08
N LEU A 181 29.12 17.36 6.21
CA LEU A 181 30.05 18.46 5.94
C LEU A 181 29.79 19.16 4.57
N ALA A 182 29.15 18.45 3.64
CA ALA A 182 28.72 18.93 2.34
C ALA A 182 27.34 19.63 2.32
N ALA A 183 26.62 19.78 3.43
CA ALA A 183 25.32 20.46 3.48
C ALA A 183 25.42 21.89 2.93
N ALA A 184 26.48 22.61 3.31
CA ALA A 184 26.79 23.93 2.76
C ALA A 184 27.09 23.93 1.24
N MET A 185 27.51 22.78 0.67
CA MET A 185 27.67 22.62 -0.78
C MET A 185 26.33 22.35 -1.48
N HIS A 186 25.41 21.64 -0.82
CA HIS A 186 24.06 21.40 -1.33
C HIS A 186 23.18 22.66 -1.26
N ASP A 187 23.37 23.53 -0.26
CA ASP A 187 22.66 24.81 -0.10
C ASP A 187 22.84 25.78 -1.29
N ARG A 188 23.88 25.57 -2.11
CA ARG A 188 24.19 26.43 -3.27
C ARG A 188 23.34 26.13 -4.50
N PHE A 189 22.60 25.01 -4.52
CA PHE A 189 21.75 24.65 -5.63
C PHE A 189 20.34 25.18 -5.39
N VAL A 190 19.98 26.22 -6.17
CA VAL A 190 18.79 27.09 -6.00
C VAL A 190 17.46 26.39 -6.31
N THR A 191 17.49 25.22 -6.95
CA THR A 191 16.29 24.46 -7.33
C THR A 191 16.25 23.16 -6.53
N LYS A 192 15.21 23.04 -5.71
CA LYS A 192 14.87 21.83 -4.94
C LYS A 192 14.73 20.62 -5.88
N GLU A 193 15.20 19.47 -5.40
CA GLU A 193 15.19 18.13 -6.02
C GLU A 193 16.43 17.78 -6.86
N ILE A 194 17.61 17.80 -6.22
CA ILE A 194 18.79 17.05 -6.69
C ILE A 194 18.90 15.79 -5.84
N SER A 195 18.87 14.60 -6.45
CA SER A 195 19.10 13.36 -5.71
C SER A 195 20.60 13.12 -5.46
N CYS A 196 20.91 12.46 -4.34
CA CYS A 196 22.29 12.13 -3.95
C CYS A 196 23.07 11.45 -5.09
N GLY A 197 22.41 10.53 -5.80
CA GLY A 197 23.00 9.70 -6.85
C GLY A 197 23.34 10.44 -8.14
N GLU A 198 22.93 11.70 -8.29
CA GLU A 198 23.22 12.50 -9.48
C GLU A 198 24.67 12.96 -9.51
N CYS A 199 25.22 13.35 -8.36
CA CYS A 199 26.62 13.72 -8.22
C CYS A 199 27.46 12.62 -7.56
N HIS A 200 26.88 11.82 -6.66
CA HIS A 200 27.58 10.75 -5.98
C HIS A 200 27.33 9.39 -6.63
N ASP A 201 28.36 8.58 -6.77
CA ASP A 201 28.24 7.17 -7.10
C ASP A 201 28.03 6.35 -5.82
N PRO A 202 26.93 5.60 -5.71
CA PRO A 202 26.60 4.85 -4.49
C PRO A 202 27.49 3.62 -4.28
N HIS A 203 28.30 3.23 -5.27
CA HIS A 203 29.22 2.10 -5.17
C HIS A 203 30.68 2.54 -4.95
N SER A 204 31.19 3.45 -5.78
CA SER A 204 32.59 3.89 -5.70
C SER A 204 32.87 5.15 -6.51
N GLY A 205 33.91 5.90 -6.13
CA GLY A 205 34.41 7.01 -6.94
C GLY A 205 35.88 7.33 -6.66
N ASP A 206 36.54 7.98 -7.62
CA ASP A 206 37.96 8.35 -7.51
C ASP A 206 38.17 9.53 -6.55
N ALA A 207 37.21 10.43 -6.50
CA ALA A 207 37.20 11.54 -5.55
C ALA A 207 36.68 11.11 -4.18
N ARG A 208 37.08 11.86 -3.15
CA ARG A 208 36.45 11.78 -1.82
C ARG A 208 34.94 11.97 -1.95
N TYR A 209 34.19 11.26 -1.11
CA TYR A 209 32.73 11.23 -1.12
C TYR A 209 32.12 10.67 -2.40
N PHE A 210 32.89 9.93 -3.22
CA PHE A 210 32.37 9.21 -4.38
C PHE A 210 31.74 10.12 -5.45
N LEU A 211 32.29 11.33 -5.65
CA LEU A 211 31.82 12.22 -6.71
C LEU A 211 32.15 11.65 -8.10
N LYS A 212 31.19 11.77 -9.03
CA LYS A 212 31.31 11.39 -10.44
C LYS A 212 32.04 12.43 -11.29
#